data_AF-A0A061RMR6-F1
#
_entry.id   AF-A0A061RMR6-F1
#
_cell.length_a   1.000
_cell.length_b   1.000
_cell.length_c   1.000
_cell.angle_alpha   90.00
_cell.angle_beta   90.00
_cell.angle_gamma   90.00
#
_symmetry.space_group_name_H-M   'P 1'
#
loop_
_entity.id
_entity.type
_entity.pdbx_description
1 polymer ?
#
loop_
_entity_poly.entity_id
_entity_poly.type
_entity_poly.pdbx_seq_one_letter_code
_entity_poly.pdbx_strand_id
1 'polypeptide(L)' 'FFTDPQIHSFDGEGFGLGNLGPRGIRRWRQTHRCNAICKLAKLPPLQDGERRQSRPRVDCRRRSMPRRGGTPNRQMHRWS' A
#
# COMPACT_ATOMS: atom_id res chain seq x y z
N PHE A 1 30.01 -12.96 15.76
CA PHE A 1 29.09 -14.08 15.43
C PHE A 1 27.68 -13.67 15.82
N PHE A 2 26.69 -13.95 14.97
CA PHE A 2 25.29 -13.65 15.22
C PHE A 2 24.49 -14.96 15.22
N THR A 3 23.46 -15.06 16.08
CA THR A 3 22.55 -16.21 16.18
C THR A 3 21.10 -15.70 16.23
N ASP A 4 20.17 -16.57 15.84
CA ASP A 4 18.72 -16.37 15.92
C ASP A 4 18.16 -15.16 15.13
N PRO A 5 18.38 -15.08 13.80
CA PRO A 5 17.81 -14.00 12.99
C PRO A 5 16.30 -14.15 12.83
N GLN A 6 15.59 -13.02 12.76
CA GLN A 6 14.20 -12.99 12.33
C GLN A 6 14.08 -12.63 10.85
N ILE A 7 13.36 -13.44 10.08
CA ILE A 7 13.08 -13.20 8.67
C ILE A 7 11.65 -12.70 8.50
N HIS A 8 11.46 -11.73 7.60
CA HIS A 8 10.15 -11.25 7.15
C HIS A 8 10.04 -11.45 5.64
N SER A 9 8.98 -12.11 5.18
CA SER A 9 8.70 -12.34 3.75
C SER A 9 7.52 -11.49 3.27
N PHE A 10 7.35 -11.33 1.96
CA PHE A 10 6.21 -10.56 1.43
C PHE A 10 4.89 -11.32 1.50
N ASP A 11 4.93 -12.64 1.39
CA ASP A 11 3.77 -13.52 1.57
C ASP A 11 3.40 -13.69 3.06
N GLY A 12 4.34 -13.48 3.98
CA GLY A 12 4.15 -13.73 5.41
C GLY A 12 4.15 -15.22 5.77
N GLU A 13 4.45 -16.11 4.83
CA GLU A 13 4.45 -17.55 5.02
C GLU A 13 5.84 -18.05 5.46
N GLY A 14 5.88 -19.09 6.30
CA GLY A 14 7.12 -19.67 6.81
C GLY A 14 7.89 -18.80 7.83
N PHE A 15 9.13 -19.19 8.14
CA PHE A 15 10.06 -18.48 9.05
C PHE A 15 9.59 -18.27 10.51
N GLY A 16 8.57 -19.02 10.93
CA GLY A 16 8.05 -19.05 12.30
C GLY A 16 7.21 -17.83 12.67
N LEU A 17 6.77 -17.78 13.93
CA LEU A 17 5.80 -16.78 14.42
C LEU A 17 6.31 -15.34 14.36
N GLY A 18 7.63 -15.14 14.31
CA GLY A 18 8.19 -13.80 14.19
C GLY A 18 8.23 -13.27 12.75
N ASN A 19 7.73 -14.02 11.75
CA ASN A 19 7.51 -13.49 10.42
C ASN A 19 6.34 -12.49 10.44
N LEU A 20 6.66 -11.20 10.56
CA LEU A 20 5.66 -10.12 10.54
C LEU A 20 5.25 -9.70 9.12
N GLY A 21 5.67 -10.46 8.11
CA GLY A 21 5.32 -10.25 6.72
C GLY A 21 5.61 -8.82 6.21
N PRO A 22 4.75 -8.29 5.32
CA PRO A 22 4.83 -6.90 4.85
C PRO A 22 4.78 -5.85 5.95
N ARG A 23 4.16 -6.16 7.11
CA ARG A 23 4.07 -5.21 8.23
C ARG A 23 5.44 -5.01 8.88
N GLY A 24 6.19 -6.08 9.09
CA GLY A 24 7.57 -6.02 9.59
C GLY A 24 8.48 -5.22 8.66
N ILE A 25 8.41 -5.53 7.36
CA ILE A 25 9.18 -4.83 6.32
C ILE A 25 8.89 -3.32 6.32
N ARG A 26 7.61 -2.91 6.31
CA ARG A 26 7.23 -1.49 6.37
C ARG A 26 7.75 -0.80 7.61
N ARG A 27 7.63 -1.44 8.79
CA ARG A 27 8.09 -0.87 10.06
C ARG A 27 9.61 -0.69 10.08
N TRP A 28 10.36 -1.67 9.58
CA TRP A 28 11.82 -1.55 9.45
C TRP A 28 12.18 -0.40 8.51
N ARG A 29 11.52 -0.29 7.35
CA ARG A 29 11.75 0.81 6.40
C ARG A 29 11.49 2.20 7.00
N GLN A 30 10.42 2.37 7.79
CA GLN A 30 10.08 3.65 8.43
C GLN A 30 11.11 4.11 9.46
N THR A 31 11.81 3.18 10.10
CA THR A 31 12.75 3.48 11.19
C THR A 31 14.22 3.40 10.77
N HIS A 32 14.50 2.80 9.60
CA HIS A 32 15.85 2.64 9.08
C HIS A 32 16.49 4.00 8.75
N ARG A 33 17.71 4.22 9.26
CA ARG A 33 18.58 5.33 8.88
C ARG A 33 19.74 4.82 8.05
N CYS A 34 19.74 5.14 6.75
CA CYS A 34 20.83 4.76 5.87
C CYS A 34 22.16 5.30 6.43
N ASN A 35 23.16 4.42 6.53
CA ASN A 35 24.48 4.73 7.07
C ASN A 35 25.56 4.63 5.98
N ALA A 36 26.83 4.79 6.37
CA ALA A 36 27.96 4.70 5.45
C ALA A 36 28.00 3.35 4.69
N ILE A 37 27.64 2.25 5.35
CA ILE A 37 27.62 0.91 4.73
C ILE A 37 26.54 0.83 3.64
N CYS A 38 25.34 1.38 3.86
CA CYS A 38 24.30 1.44 2.81
C CYS A 38 24.77 2.19 1.56
N LYS A 39 25.52 3.29 1.75
CA LYS A 39 26.08 4.10 0.67
C LYS A 39 27.19 3.35 -0.07
N LEU A 40 28.09 2.70 0.66
CA LEU A 40 29.16 1.87 0.08
C LEU A 40 28.59 0.69 -0.71
N ALA A 41 27.49 0.09 -0.23
CA ALA A 41 26.75 -0.96 -0.92
C ALA A 41 25.91 -0.45 -2.10
N LYS A 42 25.93 0.86 -2.40
CA LYS A 42 25.16 1.51 -3.49
C LYS A 42 23.65 1.21 -3.45
N LEU A 43 23.09 1.05 -2.25
CA LEU A 43 21.66 0.81 -2.07
C LEU A 43 20.87 2.12 -2.21
N PRO A 44 19.67 2.10 -2.83
CA PRO A 44 18.81 3.27 -2.88
C PRO A 44 18.39 3.67 -1.46
N PRO A 45 18.32 4.98 -1.14
CA PRO A 45 17.82 5.43 0.15
C PRO A 45 16.39 4.96 0.38
N LEU A 46 16.13 4.35 1.54
CA LEU A 46 14.83 3.74 1.87
C LEU A 46 13.87 4.66 2.62
N GLN A 47 14.34 5.80 3.12
CA GLN A 47 13.49 6.77 3.79
C GLN A 47 12.59 7.48 2.79
N ASP A 48 11.32 7.57 3.15
CA ASP A 48 10.37 8.45 2.49
C ASP A 48 10.69 9.90 2.91
N GLY A 49 11.68 10.51 2.27
CA GLY A 49 11.74 11.97 2.20
C GLY A 49 10.51 12.45 1.44
N GLU A 50 9.41 12.67 2.15
CA GLU A 50 8.19 13.38 1.74
C GLU A 50 7.93 13.50 0.22
N ARG A 51 7.83 12.38 -0.50
CA ARG A 51 6.98 12.36 -1.71
C ARG A 51 5.57 11.96 -1.30
N ARG A 52 5.02 12.75 -0.39
CA ARG A 52 3.57 12.85 -0.20
C ARG A 52 3.04 13.56 -1.44
N GLN A 53 2.91 12.84 -2.55
CA GLN A 53 2.06 13.33 -3.63
C GLN A 53 0.67 13.52 -3.03
N SER A 54 0.30 14.79 -2.92
CA SER A 54 -1.00 15.28 -2.53
C SER A 54 -2.07 14.63 -3.40
N ARG A 55 -2.57 13.46 -3.00
CA ARG A 55 -3.92 13.07 -3.42
C ARG A 55 -4.86 14.02 -2.67
N PRO A 56 -5.56 14.95 -3.35
CA PRO A 56 -6.55 15.76 -2.66
C PRO A 56 -7.56 14.81 -2.02
N ARG A 57 -7.93 15.09 -0.77
CA ARG A 57 -9.02 14.37 -0.11
C ARG A 57 -10.26 14.60 -0.95
N VAL A 58 -10.84 13.54 -1.52
CA VAL A 58 -12.14 13.62 -2.16
C VAL A 58 -13.15 13.91 -1.05
N ASP A 59 -13.66 15.14 -0.99
CA ASP A 59 -14.75 15.51 -0.09
C ASP A 59 -16.07 15.01 -0.68
N CYS A 60 -16.69 14.03 -0.03
CA CYS A 60 -18.00 13.50 -0.44
C CYS A 60 -19.17 14.48 -0.20
N ARG A 61 -18.94 15.69 0.35
CA ARG A 61 -20.02 16.61 0.75
C ARG A 61 -20.51 17.61 -0.30
N ARG A 62 -20.13 17.50 -1.58
CA ARG A 62 -20.72 18.35 -2.63
C ARG A 62 -21.24 17.56 -3.83
N ARG A 63 -22.36 16.87 -3.62
CA ARG A 63 -23.14 16.25 -4.70
C ARG A 63 -24.12 17.28 -5.28
N SER A 64 -23.66 18.11 -6.22
CA SER A 64 -24.57 18.80 -7.14
C SER A 64 -24.93 17.86 -8.30
N MET A 65 -26.11 17.27 -8.23
CA MET A 65 -26.66 16.36 -9.25
C MET A 65 -26.95 17.12 -10.56
N PRO A 66 -26.54 16.62 -11.74
CA PRO A 66 -27.11 17.10 -12.99
C PRO A 66 -28.47 16.43 -13.22
N ARG A 67 -29.49 17.25 -13.54
CA ARG A 67 -30.82 16.77 -13.96
C ARG A 67 -30.68 16.05 -15.29
N ARG A 68 -30.90 14.73 -15.32
CA ARG A 68 -31.06 13.97 -16.57
C ARG A 68 -32.52 13.63 -16.79
N GLY A 69 -33.12 14.31 -17.77
CA GLY A 69 -34.34 13.85 -18.43
C GLY A 69 -34.03 12.74 -19.44
N GLY A 70 -35.05 11.94 -19.74
CA GLY A 70 -35.05 10.96 -20.84
C GLY A 70 -35.19 9.50 -20.36
N THR A 71 -36.42 8.99 -20.32
CA THR A 71 -36.70 7.54 -20.40
C THR A 71 -36.65 7.11 -21.86
N PRO A 72 -36.19 5.88 -22.17
CA PRO A 72 -37.19 4.93 -22.67
C PRO A 72 -36.99 3.45 -22.28
N ASN A 73 -38.14 2.82 -22.07
CA ASN A 73 -38.57 1.49 -22.48
C ASN A 73 -37.75 0.24 -22.05
N ARG A 74 -38.29 -0.49 -21.08
CA ARG A 74 -37.80 -1.80 -20.62
C ARG A 74 -38.64 -2.90 -21.25
N GLN A 75 -38.11 -3.60 -22.24
CA GLN A 75 -38.72 -4.84 -22.74
C GLN A 75 -38.18 -6.02 -21.91
N MET A 76 -39.09 -6.72 -21.25
CA MET A 76 -38.81 -7.90 -20.44
C MET A 76 -38.79 -9.13 -21.35
N HIS A 77 -37.67 -9.84 -21.39
CA HIS A 77 -37.63 -11.19 -21.96
C HIS A 77 -37.72 -12.20 -20.81
N ARG A 78 -38.79 -12.98 -20.85
CA ARG A 78 -39.18 -14.03 -19.91
C ARG A 78 -38.46 -15.31 -20.35
N TRP A 79 -37.67 -15.90 -19.47
CA TRP A 79 -37.06 -17.22 -19.71
C TRP A 79 -38.12 -18.30 -19.45
N SER A 80 -38.31 -19.20 -20.41
CA SER A 80 -39.02 -20.50 -20.30
C SER A 80 -38.31 -21.49 -21.21
#